data_AF-R8BHH0-F1
#
_entry.id   AF-R8BHH0-F1
#
_cell.length_a   1.000
_cell.length_b   1.000
_cell.length_c   1.000
_cell.angle_alpha   90.00
_cell.angle_beta   90.00
_cell.angle_gamma   90.00
#
_symmetry.space_group_name_H-M   'P 1'
#
loop_
_entity.id
_entity.type
_entity.pdbx_description
1 polymer ?
#
loop_
_entity_poly.entity_id
_entity_poly.type
_entity_poly.pdbx_seq_one_letter_code
_entity_poly.pdbx_strand_id
1 'polypeptide(L)'
;MSSPPQTRTSVRYSTYSMAPSFAATVKTTDSATAEIQDIEKGLDRMENKALSQQRVVLSEEKSANMSKLALGAKLERALDRRMHGQDAVMRKRTSSTVSAKNLSEKEKA
;
A
#
# COMPACT_ATOMS: atom_id res chain seq x y z
N MET A 1 -51.90 -3.99 -51.86
CA MET A 1 -52.29 -4.45 -50.51
C MET A 1 -51.06 -4.27 -49.62
N SER A 2 -51.02 -3.21 -48.80
CA SER A 2 -49.85 -2.84 -47.98
C SER A 2 -50.13 -3.16 -46.52
N SER A 3 -49.30 -4.01 -45.91
CA SER A 3 -49.39 -4.35 -44.48
C SER A 3 -48.90 -3.17 -43.63
N PRO A 4 -49.51 -2.88 -42.46
CA PRO A 4 -49.02 -1.81 -41.59
C PRO A 4 -47.70 -2.22 -40.90
N PRO A 5 -46.80 -1.27 -40.60
CA PRO A 5 -45.56 -1.56 -39.88
C PRO A 5 -45.89 -1.95 -38.44
N GLN A 6 -45.59 -3.21 -38.09
CA GLN A 6 -45.69 -3.72 -36.73
C GLN A 6 -44.68 -3.01 -35.83
N THR A 7 -45.16 -2.17 -34.92
CA THR A 7 -44.36 -1.56 -33.85
C THR A 7 -43.95 -2.65 -32.87
N ARG A 8 -42.74 -3.20 -33.04
CA ARG A 8 -42.16 -4.16 -32.11
C ARG A 8 -41.88 -3.48 -30.77
N THR A 9 -42.69 -3.75 -29.76
CA THR A 9 -42.50 -3.34 -28.36
C THR A 9 -41.41 -4.17 -27.64
N SER A 10 -40.37 -4.60 -28.36
CA SER A 10 -39.29 -5.35 -27.73
C SER A 10 -38.36 -4.38 -27.00
N VAL A 11 -38.53 -4.27 -25.69
CA VAL A 11 -37.53 -3.64 -24.82
C VAL A 11 -36.32 -4.57 -24.80
N ARG A 12 -35.32 -4.26 -25.62
CA ARG A 12 -34.03 -4.96 -25.60
C ARG A 12 -33.23 -4.44 -24.42
N TYR A 13 -33.18 -5.23 -23.35
CA TYR A 13 -32.27 -4.97 -22.23
C TYR A 13 -30.83 -5.24 -22.70
N SER A 14 -30.08 -4.19 -23.00
CA SER A 14 -28.64 -4.29 -23.26
C SER A 14 -27.90 -4.48 -21.92
N THR A 15 -27.14 -5.57 -21.81
CA THR A 15 -26.45 -6.02 -20.58
C THR A 15 -25.35 -5.09 -20.04
N TYR A 16 -25.05 -3.96 -20.70
CA TYR A 16 -23.90 -3.11 -20.32
C TYR A 16 -24.19 -1.61 -20.35
N SER A 17 -25.27 -1.15 -19.71
CA SER A 17 -25.38 0.28 -19.35
C SER A 17 -25.26 0.43 -17.83
N MET A 18 -24.04 0.65 -17.36
CA MET A 18 -23.70 0.95 -15.95
C MET A 18 -23.99 2.41 -15.56
N ALA A 19 -25.02 3.02 -16.16
CA ALA A 19 -25.50 4.33 -15.75
C ALA A 19 -26.96 4.19 -15.32
N PRO A 20 -27.28 4.28 -14.01
CA PRO A 20 -28.65 4.41 -13.60
C PRO A 20 -29.13 5.78 -14.11
N SER A 21 -29.98 5.77 -15.13
CA SER A 21 -30.74 6.96 -15.51
C SER A 21 -31.51 7.42 -14.27
N PHE A 22 -31.26 8.65 -13.84
CA PHE A 22 -31.81 9.31 -12.65
C PHE A 22 -33.32 9.60 -12.75
N ALA A 23 -34.08 8.71 -13.39
CA ALA A 23 -35.53 8.74 -13.39
C ALA A 23 -36.02 7.83 -12.26
N ALA A 24 -36.45 8.42 -11.15
CA ALA A 24 -37.14 7.72 -10.09
C ALA A 24 -38.50 7.21 -10.60
N THR A 25 -38.50 6.06 -11.28
CA THR A 25 -39.71 5.36 -11.70
C THR A 25 -39.60 3.89 -11.38
N VAL A 26 -39.18 3.57 -10.16
CA VAL A 26 -39.40 2.24 -9.60
C VAL A 26 -40.71 2.31 -8.81
N LYS A 27 -41.81 1.90 -9.45
CA LYS A 27 -43.01 1.48 -8.69
C LYS A 27 -42.63 0.18 -8.00
N THR A 28 -41.99 0.26 -6.84
CA THR A 28 -41.66 -0.91 -6.03
C THR A 28 -42.96 -1.50 -5.49
N THR A 29 -43.22 -2.76 -5.75
CA THR A 29 -44.21 -3.54 -4.99
C THR A 29 -43.77 -3.67 -3.53
N ASP A 30 -44.70 -3.84 -2.61
CA ASP A 30 -44.43 -3.94 -1.16
C ASP A 30 -43.41 -5.06 -0.83
N SER A 31 -43.39 -6.14 -1.62
CA SER A 31 -42.36 -7.20 -1.56
C SER A 31 -40.95 -6.70 -1.88
N ALA A 32 -40.80 -5.85 -2.90
CA ALA A 32 -39.50 -5.32 -3.29
C ALA A 32 -38.93 -4.37 -2.22
N THR A 33 -39.79 -3.62 -1.54
CA THR A 33 -39.37 -2.79 -0.40
C THR A 33 -39.00 -3.63 0.82
N ALA A 34 -39.70 -4.75 1.07
CA ALA A 34 -39.37 -5.66 2.16
C ALA A 34 -38.01 -6.33 1.93
N GLU A 35 -37.74 -6.80 0.72
CA GLU A 35 -36.44 -7.38 0.34
C GLU A 35 -35.29 -6.38 0.51
N ILE A 36 -35.48 -5.12 0.10
CA ILE A 36 -34.47 -4.06 0.28
C ILE A 36 -34.17 -3.84 1.76
N GLN A 37 -35.19 -3.81 2.63
CA GLN A 37 -35.00 -3.64 4.07
C GLN A 37 -34.28 -4.83 4.71
N ASP A 38 -34.54 -6.04 4.25
CA ASP A 38 -33.87 -7.24 4.78
C ASP A 38 -32.40 -7.30 4.35
N ILE A 39 -32.09 -6.85 3.13
CA ILE A 39 -30.71 -6.66 2.66
C ILE A 39 -30.00 -5.60 3.51
N GLU A 40 -30.64 -4.46 3.76
CA GLU A 40 -30.09 -3.37 4.59
C GLU A 40 -29.75 -3.88 6.01
N LYS A 41 -30.70 -4.57 6.66
CA LYS A 41 -30.48 -5.19 7.99
C LYS A 41 -29.40 -6.26 7.97
N GLY A 42 -29.28 -7.03 6.89
CA GLY A 42 -28.22 -8.01 6.72
C GLY A 42 -26.85 -7.36 6.64
N LEU A 43 -26.74 -6.28 5.88
CA LEU A 43 -25.50 -5.53 5.69
C LEU A 43 -25.05 -4.84 7.00
N ASP A 44 -25.99 -4.24 7.74
CA ASP A 44 -25.73 -3.61 9.04
C ASP A 44 -25.18 -4.61 10.08
N ARG A 45 -25.63 -5.87 10.04
CA ARG A 45 -25.11 -6.93 10.92
C ARG A 45 -23.75 -7.45 10.48
N MET A 46 -23.47 -7.43 9.18
CA MET A 46 -22.16 -7.79 8.62
C MET A 46 -21.11 -6.71 8.88
N GLU A 47 -21.51 -5.46 9.15
CA GLU A 47 -20.60 -4.39 9.50
C GLU A 47 -19.89 -4.68 10.84
N ASN A 48 -18.58 -4.93 10.78
CA ASN A 48 -17.77 -5.05 11.97
C ASN A 48 -17.27 -3.68 12.44
N LYS A 49 -18.08 -3.02 13.26
CA LYS A 49 -17.80 -1.68 13.81
C LYS A 49 -16.50 -1.61 14.61
N ALA A 50 -16.09 -2.71 15.24
CA ALA A 50 -14.83 -2.77 15.99
C ALA A 50 -13.61 -2.69 15.05
N LEU A 51 -13.65 -3.37 13.89
CA LEU A 51 -12.58 -3.28 12.90
C LEU A 51 -12.50 -1.90 12.24
N SER A 52 -13.65 -1.25 12.01
CA SER A 52 -13.70 0.13 11.52
C SER A 52 -13.04 1.11 12.49
N GLN A 53 -13.25 0.92 13.80
CA GLN A 53 -12.60 1.73 14.85
C GLN A 53 -11.10 1.44 14.99
N GLN A 54 -10.65 0.22 14.70
CA GLN A 54 -9.23 -0.15 14.78
C GLN A 54 -8.41 0.40 13.60
N ARG A 55 -9.04 0.64 12.44
CA ARG A 55 -8.36 1.21 11.28
C ARG A 55 -8.11 2.70 11.47
N VAL A 56 -6.94 3.03 12.00
CA VAL A 56 -6.48 4.42 12.11
C VAL A 56 -6.06 4.93 10.74
N VAL A 57 -6.88 5.80 10.15
CA VAL A 57 -6.45 6.63 9.01
C VAL A 57 -5.74 7.85 9.59
N LEU A 58 -4.42 7.95 9.34
CA LEU A 58 -3.64 9.08 9.81
C LEU A 58 -4.00 10.34 8.99
N SER A 59 -4.02 11.49 9.65
CA SER A 59 -4.05 12.77 8.94
C SER A 59 -2.78 12.93 8.10
N GLU A 60 -2.83 13.80 7.10
CA GLU A 60 -1.69 14.10 6.25
C GLU A 60 -0.46 14.55 7.05
N GLU A 61 -0.68 15.43 8.04
CA GLU A 61 0.36 15.89 8.96
C GLU A 61 1.00 14.74 9.76
N LYS A 62 0.19 13.82 10.32
CA LYS A 62 0.71 12.65 11.06
C LYS A 62 1.51 11.73 10.15
N SER A 63 1.07 11.56 8.90
CA SER A 63 1.76 10.75 7.90
C SER A 63 3.10 11.36 7.48
N ALA A 64 3.15 12.69 7.31
CA ALA A 64 4.38 13.42 7.03
C ALA A 64 5.39 13.31 8.19
N ASN A 65 4.90 13.45 9.44
CA ASN A 65 5.72 13.28 10.63
C ASN A 65 6.31 11.86 10.74
N MET A 66 5.51 10.82 10.49
CA MET A 66 6.02 9.44 10.46
C MET A 66 7.05 9.23 9.36
N SER A 67 6.83 9.81 8.18
CA SER A 67 7.79 9.74 7.08
C SER A 67 9.13 10.40 7.43
N LYS A 68 9.09 11.55 8.11
CA LYS A 68 10.29 12.25 8.60
C LYS A 68 11.06 11.43 9.63
N LEU A 69 10.37 10.83 10.62
CA LEU A 69 11.00 9.95 11.61
C LEU A 69 11.63 8.72 10.95
N ALA A 70 10.90 8.08 10.02
CA ALA A 70 11.40 6.93 9.31
C ALA A 70 12.65 7.26 8.46
N LEU A 71 12.69 8.44 7.83
CA LEU A 71 13.88 8.92 7.11
C LEU A 71 15.07 9.12 8.05
N GLY A 72 14.85 9.78 9.20
CA GLY A 72 15.89 9.99 10.21
C GLY A 72 16.49 8.68 10.70
N ALA A 73 15.64 7.72 11.08
CA ALA A 73 16.08 6.39 11.53
C ALA A 73 16.82 5.60 10.44
N LYS A 74 16.44 5.76 9.16
CA LYS A 74 17.16 5.16 8.04
C LYS A 74 18.55 5.78 7.86
N LEU A 75 18.67 7.10 7.99
CA LEU A 75 19.94 7.80 7.91
C LEU A 75 20.86 7.39 9.07
N GLU A 76 20.36 7.36 10.30
CA GLU A 76 21.10 6.93 11.47
C GLU A 76 21.64 5.50 11.29
N ARG A 77 20.77 4.55 10.92
CA ARG A 77 21.18 3.17 10.62
C ARG A 77 22.23 3.08 9.49
N ALA A 78 22.11 3.91 8.46
CA ALA A 78 23.06 3.93 7.35
C ALA A 78 24.42 4.49 7.80
N LEU A 79 24.41 5.54 8.62
CA LEU A 79 25.60 6.10 9.23
C LEU A 79 26.27 5.10 10.15
N ASP A 80 25.53 4.42 11.04
CA ASP A 80 26.08 3.38 11.91
C ASP A 80 26.81 2.28 11.13
N ARG A 81 26.22 1.81 10.04
CA ARG A 81 26.84 0.81 9.15
C ARG A 81 28.12 1.34 8.52
N ARG A 82 28.14 2.60 8.12
CA ARG A 82 29.32 3.23 7.53
C ARG A 82 30.39 3.39 8.62
N MET A 83 30.04 4.01 9.74
CA MET A 83 30.92 4.34 10.86
C MET A 83 31.45 3.11 11.61
N HIS A 84 30.82 1.94 11.44
CA HIS A 84 31.31 0.70 12.02
C HIS A 84 32.69 0.30 11.48
N GLY A 85 33.70 0.32 12.34
CA GLY A 85 35.07 -0.12 12.00
C GLY A 85 35.82 0.80 11.05
N GLN A 86 35.31 2.00 10.77
CA GLN A 86 36.03 3.03 10.01
C GLN A 86 37.16 3.67 10.81
N ASP A 87 37.07 3.65 12.14
CA ASP A 87 38.11 4.20 13.00
C ASP A 87 39.42 3.42 12.84
N ALA A 88 40.51 4.15 12.67
CA ALA A 88 41.83 3.56 12.51
C ALA A 88 42.25 2.83 13.80
N VAL A 89 42.33 1.50 13.75
CA VAL A 89 42.88 0.70 14.85
C VAL A 89 44.38 0.53 14.65
N MET A 90 45.18 1.23 15.46
CA MET A 90 46.63 0.96 15.51
C MET A 90 46.88 -0.46 16.02
N ARG A 91 47.37 -1.33 15.14
CA ARG A 91 47.82 -2.68 15.50
C ARG A 91 49.34 -2.72 15.50
N LYS A 92 49.93 -3.32 16.54
CA LYS A 92 51.37 -3.63 16.55
C LYS A 92 51.65 -4.53 15.34
N ARG A 93 52.65 -4.15 14.52
CA ARG A 93 53.06 -4.96 13.37
C ARG A 93 53.59 -6.29 13.92
N THR A 94 52.97 -7.40 13.53
CA THR A 94 53.58 -8.72 13.75
C THR A 94 54.81 -8.81 12.86
N SER A 95 55.88 -9.43 13.33
CA SER A 95 57.08 -9.67 12.54
C SER A 95 56.76 -10.68 11.44
N SER A 96 56.16 -10.22 10.34
CA SER A 96 56.08 -11.05 9.14
C SER A 96 57.49 -11.20 8.59
N THR A 97 57.86 -12.42 8.24
CA THR A 97 59.19 -12.79 7.69
C THR A 97 59.57 -11.95 6.47
N VAL A 98 58.58 -11.32 5.81
CA VAL A 98 58.74 -10.38 4.70
C VAL A 98 59.36 -9.05 5.11
N SER A 99 59.05 -8.52 6.31
CA SER A 99 59.67 -7.27 6.80
C SER A 99 61.07 -7.46 7.35
N ALA A 100 61.43 -8.65 7.84
CA ALA A 100 62.79 -8.95 8.31
C ALA A 100 63.80 -8.97 7.15
N LYS A 101 63.41 -9.48 5.97
CA LYS A 101 64.29 -9.57 4.80
C LYS A 101 64.66 -8.18 4.23
N ASN A 102 63.71 -7.26 4.20
CA ASN A 102 63.92 -5.90 3.68
C ASN A 102 64.78 -5.01 4.60
N LEU A 103 64.91 -5.34 5.89
CA LEU A 103 65.80 -4.63 6.82
C LEU A 103 67.25 -5.12 6.69
N SER A 104 67.46 -6.42 6.44
CA SER A 104 68.79 -7.01 6.29
C SER A 104 69.54 -6.61 5.00
N GLU A 105 68.81 -6.18 3.96
CA GLU A 105 69.41 -5.79 2.68
C GLU A 105 69.89 -4.33 2.67
N LYS A 106 69.28 -3.46 3.49
CA LYS A 106 69.69 -2.06 3.66
C LYS A 106 70.87 -1.85 4.59
N GLU A 107 71.23 -2.84 5.41
CA GLU A 107 72.38 -2.79 6.32
C GLU A 107 73.70 -3.25 5.66
N LYS A 108 73.64 -3.74 4.42
CA LYS A 108 74.82 -4.22 3.65
C LYS A 108 75.22 -3.30 2.48
N ALA A 109 74.73 -2.06 2.45
CA ALA A 109 75.11 -1.06 1.45
C ALA A 109 75.84 0.12 2.11
#